data_AF-A0A960TH95-F1
#
_entry.id   AF-A0A960TH95-F1
#
_cell.length_a   1.000
_cell.length_b   1.000
_cell.length_c   1.000
_cell.angle_alpha   90.00
_cell.angle_beta   90.00
_cell.angle_gamma   90.00
#
_symmetry.space_group_name_H-M   'P 1'
#
loop_
_entity.id
_entity.type
_entity.pdbx_description
1 polymer ?
#
loop_
_entity_poly.entity_id
_entity_poly.type
_entity_poly.pdbx_seq_one_letter_code
_entity_poly.pdbx_strand_id
1 'polypeptide(L)'
;MGISSTFNFKILLLLFFISCSESWYRSLPKEIQGNSNDLVGLSFIRVNPNRSPMNSSYYLENSSEAIEFLRDSGVEKIYISEEILNQSVKKKKMIGKGKYTQNKNWILIHYVNCTEILEKEGKISEKEKDIDLKILYYFSIQKTVLIPMIYDRGFESFDYGVKDEIVVPYDDEHPYFKKAVEKYQKKERLSHAYFLSSDK
;
A
#
# COMPACT_ATOMS: atom_id res chain seq x y z
N MET A 1 61.06 19.99 11.38
CA MET A 1 59.93 19.96 10.42
C MET A 1 59.44 18.53 10.32
N GLY A 2 58.34 18.20 11.01
CA GLY A 2 57.70 16.89 10.92
C GLY A 2 56.20 17.11 10.84
N ILE A 3 55.65 17.05 9.64
CA ILE A 3 54.21 17.19 9.41
C ILE A 3 53.60 15.83 9.74
N SER A 4 53.05 15.69 10.94
CA SER A 4 52.23 14.53 11.31
C SER A 4 50.87 14.64 10.62
N SER A 5 50.78 14.10 9.41
CA SER A 5 49.53 13.92 8.66
C SER A 5 48.78 12.68 9.20
N THR A 6 48.24 12.78 10.42
CA THR A 6 47.31 11.75 10.96
C THR A 6 45.88 12.27 11.10
N PHE A 7 45.66 13.54 10.79
CA PHE A 7 44.35 14.17 10.77
C PHE A 7 43.78 14.06 9.34
N ASN A 8 43.05 12.99 9.04
CA ASN A 8 41.97 12.97 8.01
C ASN A 8 41.42 11.57 7.68
N PHE A 9 41.88 10.48 8.31
CA PHE A 9 41.26 9.16 8.05
C PHE A 9 40.01 8.89 8.91
N LYS A 10 39.91 9.49 10.11
CA LYS A 10 38.75 9.33 11.00
C LYS A 10 37.50 10.10 10.55
N ILE A 11 37.66 11.20 9.81
CA ILE A 11 36.54 12.00 9.29
C ILE A 11 35.88 11.30 8.08
N LEU A 12 36.64 10.54 7.30
CA LEU A 12 36.12 9.77 6.17
C LEU A 12 35.28 8.54 6.61
N LEU A 13 35.59 7.97 7.78
CA LEU A 13 34.83 6.84 8.35
C LEU A 13 33.48 7.28 8.97
N LEU A 14 33.33 8.55 9.34
CA LEU A 14 32.10 9.08 9.95
C LEU A 14 30.98 9.34 8.94
N LEU A 15 31.32 9.44 7.65
CA LEU A 15 30.35 9.67 6.56
C LEU A 15 29.67 8.38 6.06
N PHE A 16 30.11 7.20 6.52
CA PHE A 16 29.57 5.90 6.09
C PHE A 16 28.36 5.42 6.90
N PHE A 17 27.96 6.14 7.96
CA PHE A 17 26.78 5.84 8.77
C PHE A 17 25.66 6.86 8.60
N ILE A 18 25.55 7.49 7.42
CA ILE A 18 24.26 8.07 7.03
C ILE A 18 23.34 6.88 6.75
N SER A 19 22.74 6.37 7.82
CA SER A 19 21.61 5.45 7.73
C SER A 19 20.61 6.10 6.81
N CYS A 20 20.40 5.51 5.63
CA CYS A 20 19.37 5.95 4.71
C CYS A 20 18.05 5.80 5.47
N SER A 21 17.54 6.90 6.02
CA SER A 21 16.33 6.87 6.84
C SER A 21 15.20 6.38 5.95
N GLU A 22 14.46 5.38 6.43
CA GLU A 22 13.28 4.89 5.72
C GLU A 22 12.36 6.07 5.41
N SER A 23 11.92 6.19 4.15
CA SER A 23 11.07 7.30 3.73
C SER A 23 9.83 7.40 4.63
N TRP A 24 9.36 8.62 4.89
CA TRP A 24 8.24 8.83 5.84
C TRP A 24 6.99 8.01 5.49
N TYR A 25 6.67 7.83 4.20
CA TYR A 25 5.53 7.02 3.73
C TYR A 25 5.70 5.49 3.89
N ARG A 26 6.78 5.05 4.55
CA ARG A 26 7.06 3.66 4.93
C ARG A 26 7.18 3.50 6.45
N SER A 27 6.89 4.53 7.24
CA SER A 27 6.97 4.47 8.71
C SER A 27 5.77 5.15 9.38
N LEU A 28 5.54 4.88 10.66
CA LEU A 28 4.56 5.61 11.45
C LEU A 28 5.14 6.93 11.96
N PRO A 29 4.29 7.93 12.25
CA PRO A 29 4.72 9.11 12.98
C PRO A 29 5.32 8.71 14.34
N LYS A 30 6.48 9.28 14.68
CA LYS A 30 7.26 8.94 15.87
C LYS A 30 6.58 9.33 17.18
N GLU A 31 5.76 10.37 17.15
CA GLU A 31 5.03 10.84 18.33
C GLU A 31 3.66 10.14 18.39
N ILE A 32 3.43 9.39 19.46
CA ILE A 32 2.09 8.85 19.77
C ILE A 32 1.23 10.03 20.19
N GLN A 33 0.26 10.41 19.37
CA GLN A 33 -0.58 11.56 19.68
C GLN A 33 -2.06 11.21 19.90
N GLY A 34 -2.43 9.96 20.20
CA GLY A 34 -3.82 9.65 20.53
C GLY A 34 -4.14 8.15 20.54
N ASN A 35 -5.42 7.84 20.78
CA ASN A 35 -5.90 6.46 20.80
C ASN A 35 -5.98 5.87 19.38
N SER A 36 -5.57 4.62 19.22
CA SER A 36 -5.79 3.85 18.00
C SER A 36 -7.28 3.55 17.81
N ASN A 37 -7.73 3.49 16.55
CA ASN A 37 -9.09 3.03 16.25
C ASN A 37 -9.16 1.51 16.41
N ASP A 38 -10.32 0.99 16.80
CA ASP A 38 -10.58 -0.44 16.66
C ASP A 38 -10.86 -0.72 15.17
N LEU A 39 -9.92 -1.41 14.53
CA LEU A 39 -10.04 -1.82 13.13
C LEU A 39 -10.52 -3.26 12.99
N VAL A 40 -10.56 -4.03 14.08
CA VAL A 40 -10.77 -5.46 14.02
C VAL A 40 -12.14 -5.77 13.42
N GLY A 41 -12.15 -6.58 12.37
CA GLY A 41 -13.36 -6.98 11.65
C GLY A 41 -13.87 -5.95 10.66
N LEU A 42 -13.15 -4.84 10.42
CA LEU A 42 -13.42 -3.95 9.29
C LEU A 42 -12.78 -4.51 8.01
N SER A 43 -13.49 -4.35 6.90
CA SER A 43 -13.02 -4.72 5.56
C SER A 43 -13.14 -3.53 4.62
N PHE A 44 -12.09 -3.27 3.84
CA PHE A 44 -12.03 -2.15 2.89
C PHE A 44 -11.81 -2.68 1.48
N ILE A 45 -12.68 -2.28 0.56
CA ILE A 45 -12.72 -2.78 -0.81
C ILE A 45 -12.34 -1.68 -1.78
N ARG A 46 -11.58 -2.04 -2.81
CA ARG A 46 -11.27 -1.21 -3.96
C ARG A 46 -11.58 -1.97 -5.23
N VAL A 47 -12.58 -1.49 -5.97
CA VAL A 47 -12.89 -1.99 -7.31
C VAL A 47 -12.14 -1.11 -8.31
N ASN A 48 -11.26 -1.72 -9.10
CA ASN A 48 -10.55 -1.01 -10.15
C ASN A 48 -11.44 -0.94 -11.39
N PRO A 49 -11.49 0.20 -12.12
CA PRO A 49 -12.22 0.29 -13.36
C PRO A 49 -11.67 -0.73 -14.37
N ASN A 50 -12.57 -1.35 -15.13
CA ASN A 50 -12.21 -2.30 -16.16
C ASN A 50 -11.28 -1.65 -17.17
N ARG A 51 -10.21 -2.36 -17.56
CA ARG A 51 -9.26 -1.90 -18.57
C ARG A 51 -9.45 -2.67 -19.86
N SER A 52 -9.60 -1.92 -20.95
CA SER A 52 -9.50 -2.43 -22.31
C SER A 52 -8.55 -1.50 -23.06
N PRO A 53 -7.28 -1.91 -23.29
CA PRO A 53 -6.33 -1.11 -24.06
C PRO A 53 -6.94 -0.75 -25.41
N MET A 54 -6.97 0.55 -25.71
CA MET A 54 -7.54 1.11 -26.95
C MET A 54 -9.01 0.72 -27.22
N ASN A 55 -9.80 0.42 -26.17
CA ASN A 55 -11.18 -0.10 -26.31
C ASN A 55 -11.26 -1.37 -27.19
N SER A 56 -10.24 -2.22 -27.14
CA SER A 56 -10.22 -3.50 -27.84
C SER A 56 -11.39 -4.38 -27.39
N SER A 57 -12.22 -4.83 -28.34
CA SER A 57 -13.29 -5.80 -28.08
C SER A 57 -12.77 -7.19 -27.67
N TYR A 58 -11.48 -7.44 -27.83
CA TYR A 58 -10.86 -8.74 -27.64
C TYR A 58 -10.04 -8.84 -26.35
N TYR A 59 -9.86 -7.73 -25.63
CA TYR A 59 -9.14 -7.68 -24.37
C TYR A 59 -9.94 -6.95 -23.29
N LEU A 60 -10.16 -7.63 -22.17
CA LEU A 60 -10.77 -7.05 -20.97
C LEU A 60 -9.98 -7.49 -19.73
N GLU A 61 -9.65 -6.54 -18.87
CA GLU A 61 -9.04 -6.79 -17.57
C GLU A 61 -9.93 -6.22 -16.46
N ASN A 62 -10.40 -7.09 -15.58
CA ASN A 62 -11.16 -6.74 -14.38
C ASN A 62 -10.27 -6.99 -13.16
N SER A 63 -10.28 -6.10 -12.16
CA SER A 63 -9.60 -6.39 -10.90
C SER A 63 -10.27 -5.74 -9.70
N SER A 64 -10.17 -6.42 -8.56
CA SER A 64 -10.66 -5.95 -7.27
C SER A 64 -9.68 -6.29 -6.15
N GLU A 65 -9.71 -5.48 -5.11
CA GLU A 65 -8.88 -5.64 -3.92
C GLU A 65 -9.70 -5.48 -2.66
N ALA A 66 -9.35 -6.24 -1.63
CA ALA A 66 -9.91 -6.10 -0.29
C ALA A 66 -8.79 -6.16 0.75
N ILE A 67 -8.93 -5.38 1.81
CA ILE A 67 -8.06 -5.41 3.00
C ILE A 67 -8.97 -5.67 4.20
N GLU A 68 -8.73 -6.78 4.90
CA GLU A 68 -9.47 -7.18 6.09
C GLU A 68 -8.56 -7.12 7.31
N PHE A 69 -9.01 -6.41 8.34
CA PHE A 69 -8.32 -6.30 9.62
C PHE A 69 -8.80 -7.40 10.58
N LEU A 70 -7.87 -8.19 11.08
CA LEU A 70 -8.11 -9.35 11.93
C LEU A 70 -7.70 -9.07 13.38
N ARG A 71 -7.98 -10.02 14.28
CA ARG A 71 -7.50 -10.01 15.67
C ARG A 71 -5.97 -10.08 15.73
N ASP A 72 -5.42 -9.75 16.91
CA ASP A 72 -3.98 -9.81 17.19
C ASP A 72 -3.12 -9.00 16.19
N SER A 73 -3.65 -7.84 15.78
CA SER A 73 -3.06 -6.96 14.77
C SER A 73 -2.82 -7.63 13.41
N GLY A 74 -3.56 -8.70 13.10
CA GLY A 74 -3.48 -9.39 11.81
C GLY A 74 -4.16 -8.58 10.70
N VAL A 75 -3.68 -8.76 9.47
CA VAL A 75 -4.33 -8.20 8.28
C VAL A 75 -4.15 -9.15 7.11
N GLU A 76 -5.21 -9.28 6.31
CA GLU A 76 -5.17 -10.00 5.05
C GLU A 76 -5.56 -9.06 3.90
N LYS A 77 -4.78 -9.11 2.83
CA LYS A 77 -5.10 -8.46 1.57
C LYS A 77 -5.43 -9.50 0.53
N ILE A 78 -6.52 -9.29 -0.20
CA ILE A 78 -6.94 -10.15 -1.29
C ILE A 78 -6.94 -9.31 -2.56
N TYR A 79 -6.25 -9.78 -3.59
CA TYR A 79 -6.30 -9.23 -4.95
C TYR A 79 -6.85 -10.28 -5.89
N ILE A 80 -7.84 -9.90 -6.69
CA ILE A 80 -8.42 -10.76 -7.72
C ILE A 80 -8.32 -10.01 -9.04
N SER A 81 -7.78 -10.66 -10.07
CA SER A 81 -7.84 -10.16 -11.44
C SER A 81 -8.28 -11.24 -12.42
N GLU A 82 -9.06 -10.81 -13.41
CA GLU A 82 -9.51 -11.62 -14.53
C GLU A 82 -9.07 -10.93 -15.82
N GLU A 83 -8.33 -11.66 -16.64
CA GLU A 83 -7.85 -11.23 -17.95
C GLU A 83 -8.53 -12.10 -19.02
N ILE A 84 -9.23 -11.46 -19.94
CA ILE A 84 -9.94 -12.09 -21.05
C ILE A 84 -9.26 -11.65 -22.34
N LEU A 85 -8.69 -12.61 -23.08
CA LEU A 85 -8.04 -12.38 -24.37
C LEU A 85 -8.56 -13.38 -25.39
N ASN A 86 -9.23 -12.92 -26.46
CA ASN A 86 -9.70 -13.78 -27.55
C ASN A 86 -10.44 -15.06 -27.06
N GLN A 87 -11.32 -14.92 -26.07
CA GLN A 87 -12.07 -16.01 -25.40
C GLN A 87 -11.28 -16.84 -24.37
N SER A 88 -9.95 -16.73 -24.32
CA SER A 88 -9.15 -17.31 -23.23
C SER A 88 -9.33 -16.48 -21.96
N VAL A 89 -9.71 -17.14 -20.87
CA VAL A 89 -9.84 -16.52 -19.55
C VAL A 89 -8.68 -16.96 -18.67
N LYS A 90 -8.05 -15.99 -18.02
CA LYS A 90 -7.01 -16.19 -17.00
C LYS A 90 -7.43 -15.47 -15.73
N LYS A 91 -7.59 -16.21 -14.64
CA LYS A 91 -7.90 -15.65 -13.32
C LYS A 91 -6.69 -15.77 -12.42
N LYS A 92 -6.41 -14.71 -11.67
CA LYS A 92 -5.35 -14.65 -10.67
C LYS A 92 -5.95 -14.18 -9.36
N LYS A 93 -5.71 -14.94 -8.29
CA LYS A 93 -6.02 -14.54 -6.92
C LYS A 93 -4.70 -14.48 -6.14
N MET A 94 -4.50 -13.42 -5.38
CA MET A 94 -3.38 -13.29 -4.47
C MET A 94 -3.93 -13.02 -3.07
N ILE A 95 -3.44 -13.75 -2.07
CA ILE A 95 -3.82 -13.61 -0.67
C ILE A 95 -2.54 -13.35 0.10
N GLY A 96 -2.37 -12.15 0.63
CA GLY A 96 -1.21 -11.80 1.43
C GLY A 96 -1.59 -11.56 2.87
N LYS A 97 -0.75 -12.05 3.78
CA LYS A 97 -0.97 -11.89 5.21
C LYS A 97 0.13 -11.04 5.82
N GLY A 98 -0.24 -10.35 6.88
CA GLY A 98 0.65 -9.38 7.49
C GLY A 98 0.22 -9.00 8.88
N LYS A 99 0.91 -7.98 9.38
CA LYS A 99 0.57 -7.27 10.60
C LYS A 99 0.35 -5.80 10.29
N TYR A 100 -0.48 -5.16 11.10
CA TYR A 100 -0.63 -3.71 11.07
C TYR A 100 -0.23 -3.08 12.41
N THR A 101 0.27 -1.85 12.33
CA THR A 101 0.45 -0.97 13.48
C THR A 101 -0.25 0.35 13.20
N GLN A 102 -0.73 1.02 14.23
CA GLN A 102 -1.53 2.23 14.08
C GLN A 102 -1.10 3.34 15.02
N ASN A 103 -1.12 4.58 14.52
CA ASN A 103 -1.01 5.81 15.30
C ASN A 103 -2.06 6.81 14.80
N LYS A 104 -3.10 7.09 15.60
CA LYS A 104 -4.29 7.85 15.17
C LYS A 104 -4.88 7.32 13.85
N ASN A 105 -4.87 8.17 12.81
CA ASN A 105 -5.36 7.92 11.47
C ASN A 105 -4.32 7.23 10.58
N TRP A 106 -3.09 7.04 11.07
CA TRP A 106 -2.01 6.43 10.32
C TRP A 106 -1.94 4.93 10.59
N ILE A 107 -2.05 4.12 9.55
CA ILE A 107 -2.00 2.66 9.63
C ILE A 107 -0.84 2.20 8.76
N LEU A 108 0.15 1.55 9.38
CA LEU A 108 1.27 0.94 8.68
C LEU A 108 0.99 -0.55 8.56
N ILE A 109 0.84 -1.04 7.34
CA ILE A 109 0.65 -2.46 7.07
C ILE A 109 1.95 -3.05 6.53
N HIS A 110 2.36 -4.19 7.10
CA HIS A 110 3.50 -4.97 6.67
C HIS A 110 3.05 -6.38 6.30
N TYR A 111 3.06 -6.68 4.99
CA TYR A 111 2.80 -8.02 4.47
C TYR A 111 4.12 -8.78 4.34
N VAL A 112 4.12 -10.02 4.81
CA VAL A 112 5.32 -10.88 4.89
C VAL A 112 5.23 -12.12 4.00
N ASN A 113 4.01 -12.55 3.67
CA ASN A 113 3.77 -13.69 2.80
C ASN A 113 2.62 -13.40 1.82
N CYS A 114 2.66 -14.08 0.69
CA CYS A 114 1.60 -14.04 -0.31
C CYS A 114 1.45 -15.40 -1.00
N THR A 115 0.22 -15.91 -1.02
CA THR A 115 -0.16 -17.07 -1.83
C THR A 115 -0.76 -16.57 -3.14
N GLU A 116 -0.21 -17.00 -4.27
CA GLU A 116 -0.69 -16.72 -5.61
C GLU A 116 -1.36 -17.97 -6.19
N ILE A 117 -2.63 -17.85 -6.56
CA ILE A 117 -3.43 -18.89 -7.23
C ILE A 117 -3.72 -18.40 -8.64
N LEU A 118 -3.29 -19.15 -9.63
CA LEU A 118 -3.51 -18.87 -11.04
C LEU A 118 -4.38 -19.97 -11.65
N GLU A 119 -5.47 -19.57 -12.29
CA GLU A 119 -6.34 -20.43 -13.06
C GLU A 119 -6.28 -20.01 -14.54
N LYS A 120 -5.92 -20.96 -15.41
CA LYS A 120 -5.90 -20.75 -16.86
C LYS A 120 -6.29 -22.06 -17.55
N GLU A 121 -7.30 -21.99 -18.44
CA GLU A 121 -7.72 -23.13 -19.26
C GLU A 121 -8.03 -24.41 -18.42
N GLY A 122 -8.69 -24.22 -17.27
CA GLY A 122 -9.05 -25.31 -16.35
C GLY A 122 -7.89 -25.86 -15.51
N LYS A 123 -6.66 -25.36 -15.68
CA LYS A 123 -5.52 -25.70 -14.83
C LYS A 123 -5.39 -24.67 -13.71
N ILE A 124 -5.26 -25.17 -12.48
CA ILE A 124 -5.01 -24.37 -11.28
C ILE A 124 -3.56 -24.62 -10.84
N SER A 125 -2.84 -23.55 -10.58
CA SER A 125 -1.52 -23.60 -9.93
C SER A 125 -1.49 -22.67 -8.73
N GLU A 126 -0.89 -23.14 -7.65
CA GLU A 126 -0.72 -22.38 -6.42
C GLU A 126 0.77 -22.22 -6.12
N LYS A 127 1.18 -21.03 -5.69
CA LYS A 127 2.56 -20.72 -5.32
C LYS A 127 2.59 -19.76 -4.14
N GLU A 128 3.33 -20.13 -3.10
CA GLU A 128 3.68 -19.22 -2.01
C GLU A 128 4.91 -18.38 -2.38
N LYS A 129 4.90 -17.12 -1.94
CA LYS A 129 5.98 -16.15 -2.11
C LYS A 129 6.19 -15.42 -0.80
N ASP A 130 7.43 -15.42 -0.32
CA ASP A 130 7.84 -14.46 0.70
C ASP A 130 7.87 -13.07 0.07
N ILE A 131 7.28 -12.10 0.78
CA ILE A 131 7.26 -10.71 0.37
C ILE A 131 7.69 -9.85 1.55
N ASP A 132 8.24 -8.68 1.27
CA ASP A 132 8.53 -7.68 2.29
C ASP A 132 7.92 -6.37 1.83
N LEU A 133 6.62 -6.22 2.06
CA LEU A 133 5.84 -5.10 1.56
C LEU A 133 5.27 -4.29 2.71
N LYS A 134 5.84 -3.11 2.92
CA LYS A 134 5.40 -2.16 3.94
C LYS A 134 4.77 -0.93 3.30
N ILE A 135 3.52 -0.63 3.63
CA ILE A 135 2.78 0.50 3.05
C ILE A 135 2.10 1.27 4.16
N LEU A 136 2.31 2.59 4.18
CA LEU A 136 1.59 3.51 5.04
C LEU A 136 0.26 3.90 4.41
N TYR A 137 -0.80 3.82 5.21
CA TYR A 137 -2.15 4.24 4.86
C TYR A 137 -2.61 5.34 5.79
N TYR A 138 -3.44 6.22 5.24
CA TYR A 138 -4.24 7.18 5.98
C TYR A 138 -5.68 6.69 6.04
N PHE A 139 -6.21 6.55 7.25
CA PHE A 139 -7.60 6.24 7.54
C PHE A 139 -8.35 7.56 7.71
N SER A 140 -9.30 7.84 6.81
CA SER A 140 -9.96 9.14 6.74
C SER A 140 -10.61 9.52 8.08
N ILE A 141 -10.77 10.82 8.32
CA ILE A 141 -11.43 11.35 9.53
C ILE A 141 -12.84 10.76 9.71
N GLN A 142 -13.54 10.51 8.61
CA GLN A 142 -14.87 9.90 8.59
C GLN A 142 -14.84 8.38 8.84
N LYS A 143 -13.66 7.76 8.88
CA LYS A 143 -13.41 6.35 9.16
C LYS A 143 -14.08 5.37 8.18
N THR A 144 -14.26 5.83 6.94
CA THR A 144 -14.90 5.05 5.87
C THR A 144 -13.97 4.78 4.70
N VAL A 145 -12.78 5.37 4.68
CA VAL A 145 -11.86 5.29 3.55
C VAL A 145 -10.44 5.06 4.04
N LEU A 146 -9.77 4.09 3.44
CA LEU A 146 -8.37 3.78 3.66
C LEU A 146 -7.57 4.16 2.40
N ILE A 147 -6.57 5.03 2.55
CA ILE A 147 -5.86 5.64 1.42
C ILE A 147 -4.36 5.37 1.56
N PRO A 148 -3.73 4.59 0.68
CA PRO A 148 -2.30 4.37 0.73
C PRO A 148 -1.54 5.64 0.32
N MET A 149 -0.43 5.93 0.99
CA MET A 149 0.40 7.11 0.69
C MET A 149 1.14 6.99 -0.64
N ILE A 150 1.34 5.75 -1.10
CA ILE A 150 1.87 5.40 -2.41
C ILE A 150 0.86 4.54 -3.16
N TYR A 151 0.93 4.52 -4.48
CA TYR A 151 0.09 3.66 -5.27
C TYR A 151 0.51 2.21 -5.05
N ASP A 152 -0.43 1.41 -4.58
CA ASP A 152 -0.29 -0.02 -4.39
C ASP A 152 -1.34 -0.70 -5.26
N ARG A 153 -0.98 -1.81 -5.91
CA ARG A 153 -1.89 -2.67 -6.68
C ARG A 153 -1.48 -4.12 -6.46
N GLY A 154 -2.40 -4.91 -5.91
CA GLY A 154 -2.11 -6.31 -5.58
C GLY A 154 -1.05 -6.42 -4.50
N PHE A 155 0.17 -6.80 -4.87
CA PHE A 155 1.33 -6.84 -3.96
C PHE A 155 2.54 -6.12 -4.56
N GLU A 156 2.27 -5.16 -5.45
CA GLU A 156 3.27 -4.28 -6.06
C GLU A 156 3.01 -2.84 -5.62
N SER A 157 4.02 -2.20 -5.03
CA SER A 157 3.98 -0.78 -4.72
C SER A 157 4.78 0.03 -5.72
N PHE A 158 4.23 1.17 -6.12
CA PHE A 158 4.86 2.12 -7.01
C PHE A 158 5.12 3.41 -6.25
N ASP A 159 6.32 3.98 -6.42
CA ASP A 159 6.78 5.12 -5.63
C ASP A 159 6.20 6.47 -6.10
N TYR A 160 4.88 6.52 -6.27
CA TYR A 160 4.11 7.75 -6.57
C TYR A 160 2.76 7.69 -5.86
N GLY A 161 2.13 8.83 -5.57
CA GLY A 161 0.80 8.86 -4.96
C GLY A 161 0.55 10.10 -4.11
N VAL A 162 -0.22 9.94 -3.03
CA VAL A 162 -0.54 11.03 -2.10
C VAL A 162 0.74 11.69 -1.60
N LYS A 163 1.79 10.89 -1.32
CA LYS A 163 3.08 11.36 -0.80
C LYS A 163 3.70 12.51 -1.61
N ASP A 164 3.48 12.56 -2.92
CA ASP A 164 4.14 13.51 -3.82
C ASP A 164 3.54 14.92 -3.68
N GLU A 165 2.35 15.03 -3.08
CA GLU A 165 1.63 16.28 -2.86
C GLU A 165 1.68 16.73 -1.40
N ILE A 166 2.38 15.99 -0.53
CA ILE A 166 2.50 16.30 0.90
C ILE A 166 3.74 17.16 1.16
N VAL A 167 3.51 18.35 1.72
CA VAL A 167 4.58 19.28 2.12
C VAL A 167 5.10 18.96 3.52
N VAL A 168 4.20 18.66 4.45
CA VAL A 168 4.51 18.38 5.85
C VAL A 168 4.05 16.94 6.16
N PRO A 169 4.98 15.97 6.28
CA PRO A 169 4.63 14.60 6.62
C PRO A 169 3.83 14.51 7.91
N TYR A 170 2.82 13.64 7.91
CA TYR A 170 1.97 13.32 9.06
C TYR A 170 1.05 14.43 9.59
N ASP A 171 1.12 15.66 9.06
CA ASP A 171 0.20 16.74 9.41
C ASP A 171 -1.10 16.62 8.59
N ASP A 172 -2.04 15.84 9.13
CA ASP A 172 -3.34 15.61 8.50
C ASP A 172 -4.33 16.77 8.65
N GLU A 173 -3.98 17.80 9.43
CA GLU A 173 -4.72 19.06 9.51
C GLU A 173 -4.32 20.06 8.42
N HIS A 174 -3.13 19.88 7.83
CA HIS A 174 -2.63 20.74 6.78
C HIS A 174 -3.58 20.80 5.57
N PRO A 175 -3.96 21.98 5.05
CA PRO A 175 -4.89 22.09 3.93
C PRO A 175 -4.47 21.35 2.66
N TYR A 176 -3.16 21.33 2.35
CA TYR A 176 -2.64 20.53 1.21
C TYR A 176 -2.77 19.03 1.41
N PHE A 177 -2.65 18.53 2.64
CA PHE A 177 -2.86 17.12 2.93
C PHE A 177 -4.30 16.70 2.61
N LYS A 178 -5.27 17.45 3.14
CA LYS A 178 -6.71 17.22 2.90
C LYS A 178 -7.05 17.26 1.41
N LYS A 179 -6.53 18.27 0.69
CA LYS A 179 -6.70 18.38 -0.77
C LYS A 179 -6.12 17.19 -1.54
N ALA A 180 -4.92 16.74 -1.18
CA ALA A 180 -4.30 15.58 -1.81
C ALA A 180 -5.13 14.30 -1.57
N VAL A 181 -5.51 14.05 -0.32
CA VAL A 181 -6.37 12.92 0.07
C VAL A 181 -7.69 12.91 -0.73
N GLU A 182 -8.40 14.03 -0.77
CA GLU A 182 -9.66 14.16 -1.52
C GLU A 182 -9.48 13.88 -3.01
N LYS A 183 -8.40 14.39 -3.60
CA LYS A 183 -8.05 14.18 -5.01
C LYS A 183 -7.82 12.70 -5.32
N TYR A 184 -7.05 12.00 -4.49
CA TYR A 184 -6.74 10.58 -4.69
C TYR A 184 -7.90 9.66 -4.35
N GLN A 185 -8.81 10.08 -3.46
CA GLN A 185 -10.07 9.39 -3.20
C GLN A 185 -11.02 9.44 -4.40
N LYS A 186 -11.09 10.57 -5.12
CA LYS A 186 -12.02 10.79 -6.25
C LYS A 186 -11.45 10.41 -7.62
N LYS A 187 -10.21 9.88 -7.69
CA LYS A 187 -9.50 9.65 -8.97
C LYS A 187 -10.14 8.49 -9.76
N GLU A 188 -11.03 8.83 -10.69
CA GLU A 188 -11.88 7.88 -11.43
C GLU A 188 -11.13 6.79 -12.21
N ARG A 189 -9.96 7.08 -12.79
CA ARG A 189 -9.23 6.13 -13.65
C ARG A 189 -8.26 5.20 -12.92
N LEU A 190 -7.87 5.56 -11.70
CA LEU A 190 -6.95 4.81 -10.86
C LEU A 190 -7.36 5.09 -9.42
N SER A 191 -8.42 4.45 -8.93
CA SER A 191 -8.80 4.62 -7.54
C SER A 191 -7.60 4.23 -6.69
N HIS A 192 -7.11 5.17 -5.87
CA HIS A 192 -6.07 4.86 -4.89
C HIS A 192 -6.70 4.36 -3.59
N ALA A 193 -7.96 4.75 -3.34
CA ALA A 193 -8.66 4.53 -2.09
C ALA A 193 -9.39 3.19 -2.01
N TYR A 194 -9.43 2.64 -0.81
CA TYR A 194 -10.29 1.53 -0.42
C TYR A 194 -11.43 2.08 0.42
N PHE A 195 -12.65 1.63 0.17
CA PHE A 195 -13.86 2.07 0.84
C PHE A 195 -14.34 0.98 1.80
N LEU A 196 -14.81 1.38 2.97
CA LEU A 196 -15.35 0.46 3.96
C LEU A 196 -16.49 -0.34 3.34
N SER A 197 -16.36 -1.67 3.36
CA SER A 197 -17.41 -2.57 2.92
C SER A 197 -18.57 -2.48 3.90
N SER A 198 -19.79 -2.34 3.36
CA SER A 198 -21.01 -2.24 4.16
C SER A 198 -21.53 -3.62 4.60
N ASP A 199 -20.87 -4.71 4.23
CA ASP A 199 -21.36 -6.06 4.46
C ASP A 199 -20.89 -6.63 5.81
N LYS A 200 -21.78 -6.57 6.80
CA LYS A 200 -21.99 -7.60 7.83
C LYS A 200 -23.47 -7.77 8.12
#